data_AF-A0A815U1U4-F1
#
_entry.id   AF-A0A815U1U4-F1
#
_cell.length_a   1.000
_cell.length_b   1.000
_cell.length_c   1.000
_cell.angle_alpha   90.00
_cell.angle_beta   90.00
_cell.angle_gamma   90.00
#
_symmetry.space_group_name_H-M   'P 1'
#
loop_
_entity.id
_entity.type
_entity.pdbx_description
1 polymer ?
#
loop_
_entity_poly.entity_id
_entity_poly.type
_entity_poly.pdbx_seq_one_letter_code
_entity_poly.pdbx_strand_id
1 'polypeptide(L)'
;SIDEKLQPIFHEAEPSYNLLKPKYLMTNILQNMYNEIRDLVIEQLKDALGSCISTDDWTSDCNQPYIAVTSHLITSNYELKTFVLQTTQFSGNHTADRITQALQDICIEWGILDKIVCLVSDNCSTMKKVGRDFKKDWFGCADHIINVCVVDAYELDDVKEALATVRKLVLLSTLKPFGTATRQLALASLPTISKVLPVVTGL
;
A
#
# COMPACT_ATOMS: atom_id res chain seq x y z
N SER A 1 19.26 2.74 -25.65
CA SER A 1 18.20 2.90 -24.62
C SER A 1 17.52 1.56 -24.33
N ILE A 2 16.83 1.38 -23.20
CA ILE A 2 15.95 0.20 -22.97
C ILE A 2 14.92 0.08 -24.09
N ASP A 3 14.39 1.22 -24.55
CA ASP A 3 13.40 1.27 -25.65
C ASP A 3 13.92 0.64 -26.95
N GLU A 4 15.17 0.90 -27.34
CA GLU A 4 15.78 0.32 -28.55
C GLU A 4 15.92 -1.21 -28.46
N LYS A 5 16.07 -1.75 -27.25
CA LYS A 5 16.13 -3.20 -27.02
C LYS A 5 14.75 -3.86 -27.06
N LEU A 6 13.69 -3.11 -26.75
CA LEU A 6 12.31 -3.60 -26.75
C LEU A 6 11.66 -3.54 -28.14
N GLN A 7 12.07 -2.59 -28.99
CA GLN A 7 11.58 -2.44 -30.37
C GLN A 7 11.51 -3.76 -31.17
N PRO A 8 12.58 -4.58 -31.27
CA PRO A 8 12.51 -5.83 -32.03
C PRO A 8 11.52 -6.84 -31.45
N ILE A 9 11.35 -6.89 -30.12
CA ILE A 9 10.40 -7.80 -29.44
C ILE A 9 8.95 -7.41 -29.78
N PHE A 10 8.65 -6.11 -29.70
CA PHE A 10 7.32 -5.60 -30.05
C PHE A 10 7.01 -5.75 -31.54
N HIS A 11 8.01 -5.54 -32.41
CA HIS A 11 7.85 -5.71 -33.85
C HIS A 11 7.64 -7.18 -34.25
N GLU A 12 8.25 -8.14 -33.55
CA GLU A 12 8.01 -9.56 -33.77
C GLU A 12 6.61 -9.99 -33.30
N ALA A 13 6.15 -9.47 -32.16
CA ALA A 13 4.84 -9.80 -31.61
C ALA A 13 3.67 -9.15 -32.37
N GLU A 14 3.80 -7.88 -32.75
CA GLU A 14 2.81 -7.11 -33.50
C GLU A 14 3.53 -6.12 -34.43
N PRO A 15 3.78 -6.49 -35.70
CA PRO A 15 4.59 -5.68 -36.63
C PRO A 15 4.03 -4.29 -36.89
N SER A 16 2.72 -4.09 -36.71
CA SER A 16 2.05 -2.80 -36.86
C SER A 16 2.18 -1.88 -35.64
N TYR A 17 2.65 -2.40 -34.51
CA TYR A 17 2.77 -1.65 -33.26
C TYR A 17 4.03 -0.77 -33.25
N ASN A 18 3.81 0.54 -33.38
CA ASN A 18 4.87 1.52 -33.19
C ASN A 18 5.07 1.77 -31.69
N LEU A 19 6.18 1.27 -31.13
CA LEU A 19 6.49 1.49 -29.71
C LEU A 19 6.64 2.99 -29.45
N LEU A 20 5.71 3.49 -28.63
CA LEU A 20 5.66 4.90 -28.26
C LEU A 20 6.76 5.23 -27.26
N LYS A 21 7.25 6.48 -27.33
CA LYS A 21 8.24 6.97 -26.36
C LYS A 21 7.63 6.94 -24.95
N PRO A 22 8.36 6.45 -23.92
CA PRO A 22 7.84 6.40 -22.55
C PRO A 22 7.27 7.73 -22.06
N LYS A 23 7.93 8.85 -22.41
CA LYS A 23 7.44 10.20 -22.07
C LYS A 23 6.03 10.45 -22.63
N TYR A 24 5.78 10.13 -23.89
CA TYR A 24 4.48 10.34 -24.52
C TYR A 24 3.40 9.42 -23.91
N LEU A 25 3.76 8.17 -23.61
CA LEU A 25 2.87 7.25 -22.91
C LEU A 25 2.45 7.82 -21.55
N MET A 26 3.41 8.32 -20.77
CA MET A 26 3.15 8.84 -19.43
C MET A 26 2.39 10.17 -19.42
N THR A 27 2.82 11.15 -20.22
CA THR A 27 2.29 12.52 -20.12
C THR A 27 1.07 12.78 -20.98
N ASN A 28 0.78 11.92 -21.96
CA ASN A 28 -0.35 12.11 -22.87
C ASN A 28 -1.35 10.96 -22.74
N ILE A 29 -0.93 9.73 -23.06
CA ILE A 29 -1.89 8.61 -23.12
C ILE A 29 -2.45 8.29 -21.74
N LEU A 30 -1.58 8.03 -20.76
CA LEU A 30 -2.02 7.66 -19.41
C LEU A 30 -2.76 8.81 -18.72
N GLN A 31 -2.33 10.06 -18.93
CA GLN A 31 -3.03 11.21 -18.38
C GLN A 31 -4.42 11.39 -18.99
N ASN A 32 -4.58 11.22 -20.30
CA ASN A 32 -5.88 11.32 -20.96
C ASN A 32 -6.81 10.18 -20.52
N MET A 33 -6.30 8.93 -20.50
CA MET A 33 -7.07 7.78 -20.00
C MET A 33 -7.49 7.97 -18.54
N TYR A 34 -6.60 8.48 -17.69
CA TYR A 34 -6.92 8.80 -16.31
C TYR A 34 -8.05 9.84 -16.23
N ASN A 35 -7.94 10.94 -16.98
CA ASN A 35 -8.96 12.00 -16.97
C ASN A 35 -10.32 11.48 -17.47
N GLU A 36 -10.35 10.68 -18.53
CA GLU A 36 -11.57 10.06 -19.06
C GLU A 36 -12.23 9.15 -18.01
N ILE A 37 -11.46 8.27 -17.36
CA ILE A 37 -11.97 7.39 -16.30
C ILE A 37 -12.43 8.22 -15.09
N ARG A 38 -11.65 9.23 -14.70
CA ARG A 38 -11.98 10.13 -13.58
C ARG A 38 -13.33 10.80 -13.80
N ASP A 39 -13.57 11.34 -14.99
CA ASP A 39 -14.83 12.00 -15.32
C ASP A 39 -16.00 11.01 -15.28
N LEU A 40 -15.82 9.79 -15.79
CA LEU A 40 -16.82 8.71 -15.69
C LEU A 40 -17.13 8.34 -14.22
N VAL A 41 -16.11 8.25 -13.37
CA VAL A 41 -16.28 7.96 -11.95
C VAL A 41 -17.00 9.11 -11.24
N ILE A 42 -16.67 10.37 -11.56
CA ILE A 42 -17.39 11.55 -11.03
C ILE A 42 -18.87 11.49 -11.40
N GLU A 43 -19.22 11.16 -12.64
CA GLU A 43 -20.63 10.98 -13.03
C GLU A 43 -21.29 9.86 -12.21
N GLN A 44 -20.62 8.73 -12.00
CA GLN A 44 -21.17 7.63 -11.18
C GLN A 44 -21.36 8.02 -9.71
N LEU A 45 -20.49 8.87 -9.16
CA LEU A 45 -20.58 9.38 -7.80
C LEU A 45 -21.75 10.36 -7.61
N LYS A 46 -22.24 11.00 -8.68
CA LYS A 46 -23.44 11.86 -8.61
C LYS A 46 -24.70 11.07 -8.25
N ASP A 47 -24.82 9.84 -8.75
CA ASP A 47 -25.96 8.95 -8.51
C ASP A 47 -25.90 8.18 -7.17
N ALA A 48 -24.88 8.44 -6.36
CA ALA A 48 -24.74 7.82 -5.05
C ALA A 48 -25.86 8.29 -4.09
N LEU A 49 -26.62 7.33 -3.55
CA LEU A 49 -27.56 7.57 -2.44
C LEU A 49 -26.82 7.85 -1.12
N GLY A 50 -25.63 7.27 -0.99
CA GLY A 50 -24.70 7.46 0.11
C GLY A 50 -23.39 6.76 -0.20
N SER A 51 -22.31 7.20 0.44
CA SER A 51 -20.99 6.59 0.31
C SER A 51 -20.32 6.41 1.68
N CYS A 52 -19.59 5.32 1.84
CA CYS A 52 -18.60 5.19 2.89
C CYS A 52 -17.20 5.19 2.27
N ILE A 53 -16.27 5.87 2.91
CA ILE A 53 -14.87 5.84 2.49
C ILE A 53 -14.07 4.91 3.39
N SER A 54 -13.19 4.12 2.79
CA SER A 54 -12.13 3.42 3.51
C SER A 54 -10.79 4.08 3.19
N THR A 55 -9.91 4.13 4.18
CA THR A 55 -8.55 4.63 3.99
C THR A 55 -7.54 3.70 4.63
N ASP A 56 -6.43 3.51 3.92
CA ASP A 56 -5.29 2.72 4.37
C ASP A 56 -4.03 3.56 4.25
N ASP A 57 -3.18 3.50 5.26
CA ASP A 57 -1.91 4.21 5.36
C ASP A 57 -0.81 3.19 5.61
N TRP A 58 0.19 3.18 4.74
CA TRP A 58 1.31 2.26 4.86
C TRP A 58 2.63 2.94 4.51
N THR A 59 3.68 2.43 5.13
CA THR A 59 5.05 2.73 4.74
C THR A 59 5.54 1.63 3.79
N SER A 60 5.91 2.01 2.58
CA SER A 60 6.53 1.10 1.60
C SER A 60 7.91 0.62 2.07
N ASP A 61 8.43 -0.44 1.44
CA ASP A 61 9.77 -0.98 1.71
C ASP A 61 10.90 0.05 1.49
N CYS A 62 10.66 1.07 0.66
CA CYS A 62 11.56 2.19 0.43
C CYS A 62 11.42 3.30 1.49
N ASN A 63 10.75 3.01 2.61
CA ASN A 63 10.44 3.92 3.69
C ASN A 63 9.67 5.17 3.22
N GLN A 64 8.85 5.03 2.17
CA GLN A 64 7.99 6.08 1.67
C GLN A 64 6.56 5.85 2.15
N PRO A 65 5.94 6.85 2.81
CA PRO A 65 4.56 6.74 3.25
C PRO A 65 3.56 6.97 2.12
N TYR A 66 2.48 6.20 2.14
CA TYR A 66 1.38 6.28 1.19
C TYR A 66 0.05 6.26 1.92
N ILE A 67 -0.92 6.95 1.34
CA ILE A 67 -2.32 6.86 1.72
C ILE A 67 -3.16 6.50 0.51
N ALA A 68 -4.08 5.57 0.68
CA ALA A 68 -5.13 5.25 -0.27
C ALA A 68 -6.50 5.63 0.31
N VAL A 69 -7.38 6.13 -0.55
CA VAL A 69 -8.78 6.44 -0.23
C VAL A 69 -9.67 5.77 -1.26
N THR A 70 -10.58 4.94 -0.78
CA THR A 70 -11.53 4.20 -1.61
C THR A 70 -12.94 4.55 -1.18
N SER A 71 -13.80 4.87 -2.13
CA SER A 71 -15.22 5.14 -1.91
C SER A 71 -16.05 3.91 -2.25
N HIS A 72 -16.94 3.52 -1.35
CA HIS A 72 -17.92 2.46 -1.50
C HIS A 72 -19.31 3.09 -1.47
N LEU A 73 -20.00 3.09 -2.61
CA LEU A 73 -21.28 3.77 -2.77
C LEU A 73 -22.39 2.80 -3.14
N ILE A 74 -23.61 3.16 -2.78
CA ILE A 74 -24.83 2.50 -3.24
C ILE A 74 -25.51 3.43 -4.26
N THR A 75 -25.74 2.92 -5.47
CA THR A 75 -26.43 3.67 -6.53
C THR A 75 -27.93 3.75 -6.28
N SER A 76 -28.63 4.62 -7.02
CA SER A 76 -30.11 4.67 -7.05
C SER A 76 -30.78 3.33 -7.39
N ASN A 77 -30.05 2.43 -8.06
CA ASN A 77 -30.52 1.08 -8.41
C ASN A 77 -30.16 0.02 -7.36
N TYR A 78 -29.69 0.43 -6.18
CA TYR A 78 -29.26 -0.44 -5.08
C TYR A 78 -28.04 -1.33 -5.43
N GLU A 79 -27.18 -0.87 -6.33
CA GLU A 79 -25.93 -1.56 -6.65
C GLU A 79 -24.78 -1.00 -5.81
N LEU A 80 -23.99 -1.89 -5.21
CA LEU A 80 -22.74 -1.53 -4.55
C LEU A 80 -21.63 -1.32 -5.59
N LYS A 81 -21.02 -0.14 -5.59
CA LYS A 81 -19.86 0.19 -6.43
C LYS A 81 -18.70 0.66 -5.57
N THR A 82 -17.49 0.33 -6.00
CA THR A 82 -16.26 0.67 -5.28
C THR A 82 -15.28 1.33 -6.24
N PHE A 83 -14.72 2.47 -5.83
CA PHE A 83 -13.78 3.25 -6.62
C PHE A 83 -12.61 3.71 -5.74
N VAL A 84 -11.39 3.42 -6.18
CA VAL A 84 -10.19 4.04 -5.60
C VAL A 84 -10.16 5.47 -6.08
N LEU A 85 -10.31 6.42 -5.15
CA LEU A 85 -10.35 7.84 -5.47
C LEU A 85 -8.94 8.42 -5.53
N GLN A 86 -8.07 7.98 -4.65
CA GLN A 86 -6.71 8.47 -4.59
C GLN A 86 -5.78 7.44 -3.97
N THR A 87 -4.61 7.27 -4.58
CA THR A 87 -3.46 6.62 -3.97
C THR A 87 -2.28 7.54 -4.18
N THR A 88 -1.74 8.10 -3.10
CA THR A 88 -0.67 9.10 -3.20
C THR A 88 0.34 8.94 -2.08
N GLN A 89 1.55 9.41 -2.35
CA GLN A 89 2.59 9.50 -1.33
C GLN A 89 2.21 10.61 -0.33
N PHE A 90 2.11 10.27 0.95
CA PHE A 90 1.70 11.21 1.99
C PHE A 90 2.93 11.77 2.72
N SER A 91 3.59 12.75 2.11
CA SER A 91 4.87 13.25 2.62
C SER A 91 4.77 14.08 3.92
N GLY A 92 5.74 13.89 4.80
CA GLY A 92 5.88 14.59 6.09
C GLY A 92 5.23 13.86 7.27
N ASN A 93 4.95 14.58 8.36
CA ASN A 93 4.39 13.95 9.56
C ASN A 93 2.92 13.53 9.36
N HIS A 94 2.62 12.27 9.65
CA HIS A 94 1.29 11.65 9.64
C HIS A 94 0.48 12.06 10.87
N THR A 95 0.28 13.36 11.04
CA THR A 95 -0.58 13.88 12.11
C THR A 95 -2.05 13.70 11.72
N ALA A 96 -2.90 13.37 12.67
CA ALA A 96 -4.33 13.20 12.43
C ALA A 96 -4.99 14.42 11.77
N ASP A 97 -4.54 15.65 12.09
CA ASP A 97 -5.11 16.88 11.51
C ASP A 97 -4.86 16.95 9.99
N ARG A 98 -3.63 16.62 9.56
CA ARG A 98 -3.26 16.59 8.14
C ARG A 98 -4.00 15.51 7.37
N ILE A 99 -4.13 14.31 7.96
CA ILE A 99 -4.88 13.21 7.33
C ILE A 99 -6.34 13.60 7.20
N THR A 100 -6.94 14.17 8.26
CA THR A 100 -8.34 14.63 8.23
C THR A 100 -8.56 15.66 7.13
N GLN A 101 -7.68 16.67 7.02
CA GLN A 101 -7.76 17.67 5.96
C GLN A 101 -7.63 17.03 4.57
N ALA A 102 -6.66 16.13 4.37
CA ALA A 102 -6.48 15.45 3.10
C ALA A 102 -7.69 14.60 2.70
N LEU A 103 -8.30 13.88 3.64
CA LEU A 103 -9.54 13.12 3.38
C LEU A 103 -10.69 14.05 2.99
N GLN A 104 -10.83 15.21 3.66
CA GLN A 104 -11.84 16.21 3.33
C GLN A 104 -11.61 16.79 1.94
N ASP A 105 -10.38 17.18 1.62
CA ASP A 105 -9.99 17.74 0.33
C ASP A 105 -10.28 16.75 -0.82
N ILE A 106 -9.93 15.47 -0.63
CA ILE A 106 -10.25 14.40 -1.59
C ILE A 106 -11.78 14.29 -1.74
N CYS A 107 -12.53 14.21 -0.64
CA CYS A 107 -14.00 14.11 -0.73
C CYS A 107 -14.64 15.34 -1.40
N ILE A 108 -14.06 16.53 -1.25
CA ILE A 108 -14.49 17.76 -1.92
C ILE A 108 -14.18 17.68 -3.41
N GLU A 109 -12.96 17.29 -3.78
CA GLU A 109 -12.53 17.15 -5.18
C GLU A 109 -13.43 16.18 -5.97
N TRP A 110 -13.81 15.08 -5.31
CA TRP A 110 -14.68 14.07 -5.88
C TRP A 110 -16.19 14.36 -5.71
N GLY A 111 -16.55 15.46 -5.05
CA GLY A 111 -17.94 15.92 -4.92
C GLY A 111 -18.84 14.99 -4.09
N ILE A 112 -18.28 14.34 -3.06
CA ILE A 112 -19.00 13.35 -2.22
C ILE A 112 -18.98 13.66 -0.73
N LEU A 113 -18.34 14.74 -0.27
CA LEU A 113 -18.19 15.05 1.16
C LEU A 113 -19.53 15.06 1.92
N ASP A 114 -20.55 15.64 1.31
CA ASP A 114 -21.92 15.69 1.84
C ASP A 114 -22.60 14.32 1.87
N LYS A 115 -22.28 13.44 0.92
CA LYS A 115 -22.79 12.07 0.79
C LYS A 115 -22.08 11.04 1.66
N ILE A 116 -20.95 11.40 2.28
CA ILE A 116 -20.23 10.48 3.17
C ILE A 116 -21.07 10.19 4.40
N VAL A 117 -21.36 8.91 4.61
CA VAL A 117 -22.02 8.35 5.78
C VAL A 117 -20.97 7.99 6.84
N CYS A 118 -19.93 7.28 6.41
CA CYS A 118 -18.92 6.75 7.34
C CYS A 118 -17.51 6.73 6.76
N LEU A 119 -16.53 6.76 7.66
CA LEU A 119 -15.11 6.52 7.42
C LEU A 119 -14.70 5.20 8.07
N VAL A 120 -14.00 4.36 7.31
CA VAL A 120 -13.36 3.13 7.78
C VAL A 120 -11.86 3.30 7.68
N SER A 121 -11.12 2.94 8.73
CA SER A 121 -9.66 2.99 8.73
C SER A 121 -9.07 1.94 9.65
N ASP A 122 -7.74 1.81 9.70
CA ASP A 122 -7.08 1.05 10.77
C ASP A 122 -7.44 1.60 12.18
N ASN A 123 -7.05 0.84 13.21
CA ASN A 123 -7.37 1.17 14.60
C ASN A 123 -6.20 1.83 15.35
N CYS A 124 -5.20 2.34 14.64
CA CYS A 124 -4.09 3.00 15.28
C CYS A 124 -4.56 4.28 15.99
N SER A 125 -3.77 4.77 16.95
CA SER A 125 -4.14 5.92 17.78
C SER A 125 -4.39 7.18 16.94
N THR A 126 -3.59 7.37 15.88
CA THR A 126 -3.73 8.48 14.93
C THR A 126 -5.05 8.39 14.18
N MET A 127 -5.39 7.24 13.59
CA MET A 127 -6.61 7.08 12.80
C MET A 127 -7.89 7.13 13.65
N LYS A 128 -7.83 6.70 14.90
CA LYS A 128 -8.91 6.97 15.88
C LYS A 128 -9.16 8.45 16.09
N LYS A 129 -8.11 9.29 16.09
CA LYS A 129 -8.26 10.75 16.16
C LYS A 129 -8.84 11.30 14.85
N VAL A 130 -8.37 10.82 13.70
CA VAL A 130 -8.94 11.16 12.38
C VAL A 130 -10.44 10.87 12.34
N GLY A 131 -10.87 9.69 12.78
CA GLY A 131 -12.30 9.33 12.84
C GLY A 131 -13.16 10.33 13.63
N ARG A 132 -12.65 10.83 14.77
CA ARG A 132 -13.33 11.87 15.57
C ARG A 132 -13.31 13.25 14.92
N ASP A 133 -12.23 13.56 14.21
CA ASP A 133 -12.00 14.88 13.63
C ASP A 133 -12.69 15.04 12.27
N PHE A 134 -12.92 13.94 11.53
CA PHE A 134 -13.57 13.93 10.22
C PHE A 134 -15.07 14.27 10.25
N LYS A 135 -15.70 14.26 11.44
CA LYS A 135 -17.12 14.66 11.68
C LYS A 135 -18.16 13.80 10.94
N LYS A 136 -17.82 12.53 10.65
CA LYS A 136 -18.74 11.49 10.17
C LYS A 136 -18.62 10.27 11.09
N ASP A 137 -19.49 9.29 10.90
CA ASP A 137 -19.36 8.02 11.64
C ASP A 137 -18.03 7.36 11.31
N TRP A 138 -17.42 6.70 12.29
CA TRP A 138 -16.13 6.04 12.12
C TRP A 138 -16.20 4.59 12.59
N PHE A 139 -15.66 3.70 11.77
CA PHE A 139 -15.52 2.28 12.09
C PHE A 139 -14.06 1.85 11.96
N GLY A 140 -13.59 1.12 12.96
CA GLY A 140 -12.29 0.48 12.89
C GLY A 140 -12.28 -0.71 11.94
N CYS A 141 -11.16 -0.95 11.28
CA CYS A 141 -10.94 -2.07 10.38
C CYS A 141 -11.09 -3.40 11.12
N ALA A 142 -11.97 -4.26 10.61
CA ALA A 142 -12.18 -5.60 11.15
C ALA A 142 -10.91 -6.46 11.07
N ASP A 143 -10.16 -6.36 9.98
CA ASP A 143 -8.93 -7.13 9.78
C ASP A 143 -7.87 -6.77 10.84
N HIS A 144 -7.79 -5.50 11.22
CA HIS A 144 -6.91 -5.06 12.29
C HIS A 144 -7.35 -5.63 13.65
N ILE A 145 -8.66 -5.69 13.92
CA ILE A 145 -9.19 -6.29 15.16
C ILE A 145 -8.85 -7.79 15.20
N ILE A 146 -9.06 -8.50 14.11
CA ILE A 146 -8.72 -9.92 14.00
C ILE A 146 -7.21 -10.12 14.21
N ASN A 147 -6.38 -9.30 13.57
CA ASN A 147 -4.93 -9.36 13.75
C ASN A 147 -4.52 -9.13 15.22
N VAL A 148 -5.14 -8.18 15.92
CA VAL A 148 -4.91 -7.98 17.36
C VAL A 148 -5.27 -9.25 18.14
N CYS A 149 -6.42 -9.86 17.89
CA CYS A 149 -6.80 -11.11 18.55
C CYS A 149 -5.80 -12.25 18.29
N VAL A 150 -5.28 -12.35 17.06
CA VAL A 150 -4.28 -13.36 16.71
C VAL A 150 -2.94 -13.08 17.40
N VAL A 151 -2.51 -11.81 17.45
CA VAL A 151 -1.27 -11.41 18.14
C VAL A 151 -1.39 -11.68 19.64
N ASP A 152 -2.53 -11.37 20.26
CA ASP A 152 -2.79 -11.69 21.67
C ASP A 152 -2.74 -13.21 21.92
N ALA A 153 -3.27 -14.02 20.99
CA ALA A 153 -3.19 -15.47 21.09
C ALA A 153 -1.74 -16.01 20.99
N TYR A 154 -0.82 -15.28 20.34
CA TYR A 154 0.60 -15.65 20.32
C TYR A 154 1.30 -15.49 21.67
N GLU A 155 0.72 -14.74 22.60
CA GLU A 155 1.27 -14.57 23.95
C GLU A 155 0.88 -15.70 24.91
N LEU A 156 0.01 -16.64 24.50
CA LEU A 156 -0.25 -17.87 25.25
C LEU A 156 1.02 -18.72 25.34
N ASP A 157 1.38 -19.18 26.54
CA ASP A 157 2.66 -19.84 26.83
C ASP A 157 2.99 -20.98 25.84
N ASP A 158 2.04 -21.90 25.62
CA ASP A 158 2.21 -23.04 24.71
C ASP A 158 2.46 -22.59 23.25
N VAL A 159 1.75 -21.55 22.81
CA VAL A 159 1.87 -21.01 21.44
C VAL A 159 3.19 -20.27 21.29
N LYS A 160 3.58 -19.51 22.31
CA LYS A 160 4.81 -18.72 22.35
C LYS A 160 6.06 -19.60 22.27
N GLU A 161 6.07 -20.73 22.98
CA GLU A 161 7.16 -21.72 22.92
C GLU A 161 7.27 -22.35 21.52
N ALA A 162 6.15 -22.78 20.95
CA ALA A 162 6.10 -23.33 19.60
C ALA A 162 6.58 -22.30 18.55
N LEU A 163 6.13 -21.05 18.65
CA LEU A 163 6.54 -19.96 17.78
C LEU A 163 8.04 -19.65 17.89
N ALA A 164 8.62 -19.69 19.08
CA ALA A 164 10.05 -19.51 19.26
C ALA A 164 10.86 -20.55 18.47
N THR A 165 10.42 -21.81 18.51
CA THR A 165 11.03 -22.91 17.75
C THR A 165 10.91 -22.68 16.23
N VAL A 166 9.72 -22.33 15.75
CA VAL A 166 9.47 -22.06 14.32
C VAL A 166 10.29 -20.86 13.84
N ARG A 167 10.30 -19.75 14.58
CA ARG A 167 11.10 -18.55 14.26
C ARG A 167 12.59 -18.88 14.14
N LYS A 168 13.13 -19.74 15.02
CA LYS A 168 14.51 -20.20 14.93
C LYS A 168 14.78 -21.00 13.65
N LEU A 169 13.87 -21.88 13.24
CA LEU A 169 14.00 -22.64 12.00
C LEU A 169 13.95 -21.74 10.77
N VAL A 170 13.01 -20.79 10.74
CA VAL A 170 12.90 -19.80 9.66
C VAL A 170 14.17 -18.98 9.57
N LEU A 171 14.64 -18.41 10.69
CA LEU A 171 15.88 -17.65 10.74
C LEU A 171 17.08 -18.46 10.23
N LEU A 172 17.21 -19.72 10.67
CA LEU A 172 18.25 -20.63 10.18
C LEU A 172 18.14 -20.83 8.67
N SER A 173 16.93 -21.02 8.13
CA SER A 173 16.72 -21.22 6.69
C SER A 173 17.03 -19.98 5.87
N THR A 174 16.66 -18.78 6.37
CA THR A 174 16.92 -17.49 5.71
C THR A 174 18.40 -17.10 5.77
N LEU A 175 19.10 -17.44 6.86
CA LEU A 175 20.53 -17.16 7.02
C LEU A 175 21.44 -18.26 6.46
N LYS A 176 20.93 -19.45 6.14
CA LYS A 176 21.72 -20.56 5.57
C LYS A 176 22.47 -20.17 4.28
N PRO A 177 21.87 -19.42 3.33
CA PRO A 177 22.57 -18.94 2.14
C PRO A 177 23.72 -17.99 2.50
N PHE A 178 23.50 -17.07 3.45
CA PHE A 178 24.53 -16.14 3.94
C PHE A 178 25.68 -16.89 4.62
N GLY A 179 25.40 -17.81 5.53
CA GLY A 179 26.43 -18.62 6.19
C GLY A 179 27.22 -19.48 5.20
N THR A 180 26.59 -19.99 4.15
CA THR A 180 27.25 -20.74 3.07
C THR A 180 28.15 -19.83 2.23
N ALA A 181 27.66 -18.64 1.86
CA ALA A 181 28.42 -17.64 1.12
C ALA A 181 29.62 -17.13 1.93
N THR A 182 29.46 -16.83 3.22
CA THR A 182 30.58 -16.42 4.11
C THR A 182 31.63 -17.52 4.22
N ARG A 183 31.23 -18.80 4.31
CA ARG A 183 32.17 -19.94 4.34
C ARG A 183 32.92 -20.08 3.02
N GLN A 184 32.23 -19.98 1.88
CA GLN A 184 32.87 -20.04 0.56
C GLN A 184 33.84 -18.87 0.34
N LEU A 185 33.47 -17.66 0.76
CA LEU A 185 34.33 -16.47 0.69
C LEU A 185 35.54 -16.57 1.62
N ALA A 186 35.39 -17.12 2.83
CA ALA A 186 36.50 -17.37 3.75
C ALA A 186 37.47 -18.43 3.21
N LEU A 187 36.96 -19.47 2.54
CA LEU A 187 37.77 -20.51 1.89
C LEU A 187 38.46 -20.01 0.61
N ALA A 188 37.88 -19.03 -0.08
CA ALA A 188 38.41 -18.45 -1.31
C ALA A 188 39.69 -17.60 -1.12
N SER A 189 40.20 -17.46 0.11
CA SER A 189 41.48 -16.78 0.41
C SER A 189 41.55 -15.33 -0.13
N LEU A 190 40.42 -14.63 -0.21
CA LEU A 190 40.38 -13.24 -0.67
C LEU A 190 40.87 -12.30 0.46
N PRO A 191 41.84 -11.40 0.23
CA PRO A 191 42.58 -10.71 1.30
C PRO A 191 41.77 -9.71 2.15
N THR A 192 40.51 -9.43 1.80
CA THR A 192 39.80 -8.24 2.30
C THR A 192 38.63 -8.53 3.25
N ILE A 193 38.10 -9.77 3.30
CA ILE A 193 36.90 -10.11 4.11
C ILE A 193 37.26 -10.78 5.46
N SER A 194 38.51 -11.20 5.65
CA SER A 194 38.93 -11.92 6.88
C SER A 194 38.93 -11.09 8.17
N LYS A 195 38.58 -9.79 8.11
CA LYS A 195 38.54 -8.89 9.27
C LYS A 195 37.15 -8.36 9.65
N VAL A 196 36.09 -8.71 8.91
CA VAL A 196 34.73 -8.29 9.29
C VAL A 196 34.14 -9.35 10.21
N LEU A 197 34.16 -9.06 11.52
CA LEU A 197 33.37 -9.82 12.49
C LEU A 197 31.89 -9.71 12.13
N PRO A 198 31.13 -10.82 12.09
CA PRO A 198 29.70 -10.75 11.90
C PRO A 198 29.09 -9.99 13.08
N VAL A 199 28.46 -8.84 12.80
CA VAL A 199 27.62 -8.13 13.77
C VAL A 199 26.32 -8.91 13.90
N VAL A 200 26.38 -10.02 14.62
CA VAL A 200 25.22 -10.72 15.17
C VAL A 200 25.47 -10.90 16.67
N THR A 201 25.64 -9.79 17.36
CA THR A 201 25.49 -9.74 18.82
C THR A 201 24.64 -8.51 19.12
N GLY A 202 23.33 -8.72 19.25
CA GLY A 202 22.38 -7.65 19.55
C GLY A 202 21.03 -7.78 18.87
N LEU A 203 20.39 -8.95 18.94
CA LEU A 203 18.94 -9.13 18.89
C LEU A 203 18.58 -10.24 19.87
#